data_AF-A0A368JPH0-F1
#
_entry.id   AF-A0A368JPH0-F1
#
_cell.length_a   1.000
_cell.length_b   1.000
_cell.length_c   1.000
_cell.angle_alpha   90.00
_cell.angle_beta   90.00
_cell.angle_gamma   90.00
#
_symmetry.space_group_name_H-M   'P 1'
#
loop_
_entity.id
_entity.type
_entity.pdbx_description
1 polymer ?
#
loop_
_entity_poly.entity_id
_entity_poly.type
_entity_poly.pdbx_seq_one_letter_code
_entity_poly.pdbx_strand_id
1 'polypeptide(L)'
;MSKTCQQKKGIQPTKSTAAAFLQTKAQHYLQPLQEQLLAQIDKRLVATFSTLFSSILLLRNSKMGLLLSELGSYIAGYAHAP
;
A
#
# COMPACT_ATOMS: atom_id res chain seq x y z
N MET A 1 -43.50 16.19 14.79
CA MET A 1 -42.30 17.05 14.74
C MET A 1 -41.09 16.22 15.14
N SER A 2 -40.53 15.46 14.21
CA SER A 2 -39.42 14.55 14.49
C SER A 2 -38.11 15.31 14.29
N LYS A 3 -37.37 15.50 15.37
CA LYS A 3 -36.12 16.24 15.41
C LYS A 3 -35.07 15.53 14.55
N THR A 4 -34.46 16.29 13.65
CA THR A 4 -33.41 15.91 12.71
C THR A 4 -32.14 15.51 13.47
N CYS A 5 -31.76 14.24 13.42
CA CYS A 5 -30.40 13.80 13.72
C CYS A 5 -29.52 14.04 12.48
N GLN A 6 -28.96 15.24 12.35
CA GLN A 6 -27.89 15.52 11.37
C GLN A 6 -26.55 15.34 12.08
N GLN A 7 -25.95 14.15 11.95
CA GLN A 7 -24.59 13.87 12.41
C GLN A 7 -23.55 14.11 11.32
N LYS A 8 -22.42 14.65 11.81
CA LYS A 8 -21.03 14.50 11.34
C LYS A 8 -20.51 15.45 10.25
N LYS A 9 -20.08 16.61 10.78
CA LYS A 9 -18.90 17.41 10.43
C LYS A 9 -17.82 16.59 9.69
N GLY A 10 -17.42 17.09 8.52
CA GLY A 10 -16.46 16.48 7.61
C GLY A 10 -15.19 15.99 8.29
N ILE A 11 -14.96 14.69 8.20
CA ILE A 11 -13.68 14.06 8.51
C ILE A 11 -12.80 14.32 7.29
N GLN A 12 -12.00 15.39 7.34
CA GLN A 12 -10.85 15.47 6.43
C GLN A 12 -9.94 14.28 6.76
N PRO A 13 -9.51 13.47 5.78
CA PRO A 13 -8.61 12.36 6.03
C PRO A 13 -7.28 12.96 6.51
N THR A 14 -7.05 12.90 7.81
CA THR A 14 -5.74 13.20 8.39
C THR A 14 -4.75 12.23 7.75
N LYS A 15 -3.94 12.71 6.79
CA LYS A 15 -2.88 11.92 6.16
C LYS A 15 -2.03 11.32 7.29
N SER A 16 -2.14 10.02 7.48
CA SER A 16 -1.48 9.31 8.57
C SER A 16 0.03 9.49 8.45
N THR A 17 0.62 10.24 9.37
CA THR A 17 2.06 10.48 9.47
C THR A 17 2.85 9.18 9.63
N ALA A 18 2.25 8.17 10.27
CA ALA A 18 2.86 6.84 10.43
C ALA A 18 3.01 6.09 9.10
N ALA A 19 2.01 6.18 8.20
CA ALA A 19 2.08 5.53 6.89
C ALA A 19 3.16 6.16 6.00
N ALA A 20 3.23 7.50 5.97
CA ALA A 20 4.27 8.22 5.23
C ALA A 20 5.68 7.96 5.80
N PHE A 21 5.80 7.86 7.12
CA PHE A 21 7.06 7.50 7.78
C PHE A 21 7.52 6.09 7.39
N LEU A 22 6.63 5.10 7.45
CA LEU A 22 6.93 3.73 7.05
C LEU A 22 7.32 3.63 5.57
N GLN A 23 6.61 4.36 4.70
CA GLN A 23 6.94 4.40 3.27
C GLN A 23 8.34 4.97 3.04
N THR A 24 8.70 6.06 3.73
CA THR A 24 10.04 6.67 3.61
C THR A 24 11.13 5.70 4.07
N LYS A 25 10.90 5.01 5.20
CA LYS A 25 11.83 4.00 5.72
C LYS A 25 11.96 2.80 4.79
N ALA A 26 10.85 2.32 4.24
CA ALA A 26 10.83 1.23 3.28
C ALA A 26 11.61 1.60 2.00
N GLN A 27 11.40 2.81 1.48
CA GLN A 27 12.12 3.29 0.29
C GLN A 27 13.63 3.37 0.55
N HIS A 28 14.05 3.95 1.67
CA HIS A 28 15.48 4.02 2.01
C HIS A 28 16.09 2.63 2.22
N TYR A 29 15.35 1.70 2.82
CA TYR A 29 15.80 0.33 3.02
C TYR A 29 15.95 -0.44 1.70
N LEU A 30 15.00 -0.25 0.77
CA LEU A 30 14.99 -0.97 -0.51
C LEU A 30 15.91 -0.36 -1.56
N GLN A 31 16.29 0.91 -1.46
CA GLN A 31 17.09 1.60 -2.47
C GLN A 31 18.33 0.81 -2.94
N PRO A 32 19.26 0.37 -2.07
CA PRO A 32 20.45 -0.36 -2.54
C PRO A 32 20.09 -1.68 -3.24
N LEU A 33 19.04 -2.37 -2.79
CA LEU A 33 18.56 -3.60 -3.40
C LEU A 33 17.91 -3.33 -4.77
N GLN A 34 17.12 -2.26 -4.89
CA GLN A 34 16.51 -1.87 -6.17
C GLN A 34 17.57 -1.52 -7.21
N GLU A 35 18.63 -0.81 -6.82
CA GLU A 35 19.76 -0.49 -7.70
C GLU A 35 20.46 -1.77 -8.19
N GLN A 36 20.71 -2.72 -7.29
CA GLN A 36 21.29 -4.02 -7.66
C GLN A 36 20.37 -4.87 -8.56
N LEU A 37 19.06 -4.83 -8.33
CA LEU A 37 18.08 -5.54 -9.15
C LEU A 37 17.90 -4.88 -10.52
N LEU A 38 17.90 -3.56 -10.62
CA LEU A 38 17.81 -2.83 -11.90
C LEU A 38 18.97 -3.16 -12.85
N ALA A 39 20.12 -3.54 -12.30
CA ALA A 39 21.26 -4.00 -13.09
C ALA A 39 21.09 -5.43 -13.66
N GLN A 40 20.15 -6.22 -13.12
CA GLN A 40 20.01 -7.64 -13.42
C GLN A 40 18.67 -8.00 -14.08
N ILE A 41 17.60 -7.25 -13.79
CA ILE A 41 16.23 -7.54 -14.21
C ILE A 41 15.50 -6.31 -14.72
N ASP A 42 14.40 -6.53 -15.44
CA ASP A 42 13.58 -5.46 -16.01
C ASP A 42 13.04 -4.50 -14.93
N LYS A 43 13.07 -3.20 -15.24
CA LYS A 43 12.63 -2.12 -14.34
C LYS A 43 11.18 -2.28 -13.85
N ARG A 44 10.30 -2.87 -14.65
CA ARG A 44 8.91 -3.14 -14.28
C ARG A 44 8.85 -4.19 -13.17
N LEU A 45 9.69 -5.22 -13.24
CA LEU A 45 9.76 -6.26 -12.23
C LEU A 45 10.29 -5.70 -10.90
N VAL A 46 11.29 -4.81 -10.95
CA VAL A 46 11.80 -4.10 -9.75
C VAL A 46 10.72 -3.19 -9.13
N ALA A 47 9.95 -2.50 -9.97
CA ALA A 47 8.83 -1.68 -9.49
C ALA A 47 7.75 -2.56 -8.83
N THR A 48 7.38 -3.68 -9.44
CA THR A 48 6.41 -4.64 -8.88
C THR A 48 6.87 -5.19 -7.53
N PHE A 49 8.16 -5.54 -7.40
CA PHE A 49 8.74 -5.98 -6.12
C PHE A 49 8.60 -4.92 -5.02
N SER A 50 8.83 -3.65 -5.36
CA SER A 50 8.75 -2.54 -4.40
C SER A 50 7.31 -2.28 -3.94
N THR A 51 6.35 -2.40 -4.87
CA THR A 51 4.91 -2.37 -4.56
C THR A 51 4.52 -3.56 -3.68
N LEU A 52 4.97 -4.77 -4.02
CA LEU A 52 4.73 -5.99 -3.23
C LEU A 52 5.20 -5.82 -1.78
N PHE A 53 6.43 -5.37 -1.57
CA PHE A 53 6.99 -5.14 -0.24
C PHE A 53 6.14 -4.15 0.58
N SER A 54 5.75 -3.04 -0.04
CA SER A 54 4.92 -2.01 0.61
C SER A 54 3.53 -2.54 0.97
N SER A 55 2.90 -3.32 0.07
CA SER A 55 1.61 -3.95 0.32
C SER A 55 1.67 -4.95 1.47
N ILE A 56 2.73 -5.77 1.54
CA ILE A 56 2.94 -6.69 2.67
C ILE A 56 3.06 -5.90 3.98
N LEU A 57 3.85 -4.82 4.01
CA LEU A 57 4.00 -4.01 5.22
C LEU A 57 2.68 -3.36 5.68
N LEU A 58 1.88 -2.86 4.74
CA LEU A 58 0.60 -2.23 5.03
C LEU A 58 -0.40 -3.24 5.62
N LEU A 59 -0.43 -4.44 5.05
CA LEU A 59 -1.42 -5.46 5.38
C LEU A 59 -0.98 -6.38 6.53
N ARG A 60 0.32 -6.41 6.86
CA ARG A 60 0.89 -7.22 7.95
C ARG A 60 0.21 -6.97 9.30
N ASN A 61 -0.28 -5.75 9.53
CA ASN A 61 -0.90 -5.36 10.80
C ASN A 61 -2.44 -5.34 10.76
N SER A 62 -3.05 -5.81 9.66
CA SER A 62 -4.50 -5.95 9.57
C SER A 62 -4.96 -7.23 10.28
N LYS A 63 -6.09 -7.15 10.99
CA LYS A 63 -6.66 -8.28 11.75
C LYS A 63 -7.14 -9.44 10.87
N MET A 64 -7.32 -9.21 9.57
CA MET A 64 -7.52 -10.25 8.58
C MET A 64 -6.19 -10.49 7.87
N GLY A 65 -5.65 -11.71 8.01
CA GLY A 65 -4.48 -12.13 7.26
C GLY A 65 -4.74 -12.01 5.76
N LEU A 66 -3.71 -11.61 5.03
CA LEU A 66 -3.73 -11.42 3.59
C LEU A 66 -4.15 -12.72 2.88
N LEU A 67 -5.34 -12.74 2.27
CA LEU A 67 -5.64 -13.74 1.25
C LEU A 67 -4.80 -13.38 0.02
N LEU A 68 -4.05 -14.34 -0.51
CA LEU A 68 -3.15 -14.16 -1.66
C LEU A 68 -3.86 -13.48 -2.86
N SER A 69 -5.17 -13.73 -3.00
CA SER A 69 -6.05 -13.12 -4.01
C SER A 69 -6.23 -11.60 -3.85
N GLU A 70 -6.25 -11.09 -2.62
CA GLU A 70 -6.32 -9.64 -2.36
C GLU A 70 -4.98 -8.95 -2.65
N LEU A 71 -3.87 -9.65 -2.40
CA LEU A 71 -2.52 -9.15 -2.68
C LEU A 71 -2.29 -8.95 -4.19
N GLY A 72 -2.76 -9.89 -5.01
CA GLY A 72 -2.75 -9.76 -6.47
C GLY A 72 -3.53 -8.52 -6.94
N SER A 73 -4.69 -8.27 -6.35
CA SER A 73 -5.53 -7.09 -6.65
C SER A 73 -4.85 -5.77 -6.27
N TYR A 74 -4.12 -5.73 -5.15
CA TYR A 74 -3.35 -4.57 -4.72
C TYR A 74 -2.16 -4.25 -5.63
N ILE A 75 -1.53 -5.27 -6.21
CA ILE A 75 -0.32 -5.11 -7.04
C ILE A 75 -0.69 -4.84 -8.50
N ALA A 76 -1.70 -5.53 -9.05
CA ALA A 76 -2.13 -5.35 -10.43
C ALA A 76 -3.07 -4.15 -10.63
N GLY A 77 -3.58 -3.58 -9.54
CA GLY A 77 -4.67 -2.62 -9.56
C GLY A 77 -6.01 -3.30 -9.90
N TYR A 78 -7.10 -2.80 -9.34
CA TYR A 78 -8.47 -3.28 -9.58
C TYR A 78 -8.93 -3.24 -11.07
N ALA A 79 -8.07 -2.81 -11.99
CA ALA A 79 -8.34 -2.71 -13.42
C ALA A 79 -8.10 -4.02 -14.20
N HIS A 80 -7.64 -5.10 -13.54
CA HIS A 80 -7.42 -6.40 -14.18
C HIS A 80 -7.90 -7.57 -13.32
N ALA A 81 -9.17 -7.53 -12.91
CA ALA A 81 -9.91 -8.74 -12.55
C ALA A 81 -10.80 -9.09 -13.75
N PRO A 82 -10.68 -10.29 -14.36
CA PRO A 82 -11.71 -10.79 -15.27
C PRO A 82 -13.03 -11.07 -14.52
#